data_AF-A0A6N7ASV3-F1
#
_entry.id   AF-A0A6N7ASV3-F1
#
_cell.length_a   1.000
_cell.length_b   1.000
_cell.length_c   1.000
_cell.angle_alpha   90.00
_cell.angle_beta   90.00
_cell.angle_gamma   90.00
#
_symmetry.space_group_name_H-M   'P 1'
#
loop_
_entity.id
_entity.type
_entity.pdbx_description
1 polymer ?
#
loop_
_entity_poly.entity_id
_entity_poly.type
_entity_poly.pdbx_seq_one_letter_code
_entity_poly.pdbx_strand_id
1 'polypeptide(L)'
;MAKNKKDSDSEEQSQNTNIVFGERDSESDSLYMELSNTQTKELIEYGVEKNNETSRARRNNDDTLISSHKGSSPQGEANTLPTCVTLVQALNEAGENWSHPIDNTEKDDNVDCIAYDKDNNKKELHIQVVRAKSDKNFWRHLAKKGQIEQEVSINELLTDLKLSIEKKSEIPPPQRQHLVLALDATKLPVFIFDDVLKEYILRYGAWTHSLGFQSVWLVGPLSTNTKRLDIKSSL
;
A
#
# COMPACT_ATOMS: atom_id res chain seq x y z
N MET A 1 62.09 1.62 10.61
CA MET A 1 61.41 0.38 11.05
C MET A 1 60.42 0.77 12.12
N ALA A 2 59.14 0.97 11.79
CA ALA A 2 58.05 -0.01 11.90
C ALA A 2 57.91 -0.51 13.37
N LYS A 3 56.78 -0.37 14.08
CA LYS A 3 55.38 -0.54 13.68
C LYS A 3 54.41 0.22 14.60
N ASN A 4 53.32 0.69 13.98
CA ASN A 4 52.01 0.95 14.57
C ASN A 4 51.46 -0.27 15.30
N LYS A 5 50.72 -0.03 16.39
CA LYS A 5 49.49 -0.76 16.66
C LYS A 5 48.53 0.14 17.43
N LYS A 6 47.61 0.75 16.68
CA LYS A 6 46.41 1.42 17.17
C LYS A 6 45.34 0.35 17.01
N ASP A 7 45.00 -0.34 18.09
CA ASP A 7 43.86 -1.26 18.10
C ASP A 7 42.60 -0.38 18.05
N SER A 8 41.94 -0.39 16.91
CA SER A 8 40.61 0.17 16.71
C SER A 8 39.60 -0.91 17.07
N ASP A 9 38.95 -0.76 18.21
CA ASP A 9 37.73 -1.50 18.53
C ASP A 9 36.66 -1.14 17.49
N SER A 10 36.36 -2.11 16.63
CA SER A 10 35.14 -2.11 15.82
C SER A 10 34.01 -2.61 16.71
N GLU A 11 33.32 -1.69 17.39
CA GLU A 11 32.03 -1.96 18.01
C GLU A 11 31.02 -2.30 16.91
N GLU A 12 30.72 -3.59 16.80
CA GLU A 12 29.59 -4.12 16.05
C GLU A 12 28.31 -3.64 16.77
N GLN A 13 27.76 -2.51 16.31
CA GLN A 13 26.48 -1.99 16.79
C GLN A 13 25.38 -2.99 16.44
N SER A 14 25.06 -3.87 17.39
CA SER A 14 23.87 -4.70 17.38
C SER A 14 22.65 -3.77 17.28
N GLN A 15 22.01 -3.74 16.12
CA GLN A 15 20.83 -2.92 15.90
C GLN A 15 19.70 -3.43 16.81
N ASN A 16 19.28 -2.60 17.77
CA ASN A 16 18.14 -2.87 18.66
C ASN A 16 16.83 -2.89 17.85
N THR A 17 16.43 -4.06 17.37
CA THR A 17 15.20 -4.28 16.61
C THR A 17 14.12 -4.91 17.48
N ASN A 18 12.88 -4.44 17.31
CA ASN A 18 11.71 -5.11 17.86
C ASN A 18 11.05 -5.88 16.72
N ILE A 19 10.94 -7.19 16.90
CA ILE A 19 10.20 -8.05 15.97
C ILE A 19 8.76 -8.10 16.45
N VAL A 20 7.84 -7.49 15.70
CA VAL A 20 6.42 -7.72 15.87
C VAL A 20 6.02 -8.74 14.81
N PHE A 21 5.85 -9.99 15.24
CA PHE A 21 5.17 -10.98 14.40
C PHE A 21 3.70 -10.56 14.32
N GLY A 22 3.23 -10.25 13.10
CA GLY A 22 1.89 -9.77 12.85
C GLY A 22 0.84 -10.85 13.14
N GLU A 23 -0.34 -10.38 13.51
CA GLU A 23 -1.52 -11.20 13.75
C GLU A 23 -1.80 -12.10 12.53
N ARG A 24 -2.15 -13.37 12.79
CA ARG A 24 -2.83 -14.17 11.77
C ARG A 24 -4.22 -13.59 11.62
N ASP A 25 -4.51 -13.03 10.45
CA ASP A 25 -5.89 -12.82 10.07
C ASP A 25 -6.53 -14.20 9.84
N SER A 26 -7.42 -14.59 10.76
CA SER A 26 -8.09 -15.90 10.74
C SER A 26 -8.95 -16.11 9.50
N GLU A 27 -9.27 -15.05 8.76
CA GLU A 27 -10.10 -15.12 7.55
C GLU A 27 -9.29 -15.24 6.25
N SER A 28 -7.98 -14.94 6.25
CA SER A 28 -7.24 -14.73 4.99
C SER A 28 -5.97 -15.56 4.77
N ASP A 29 -5.65 -16.54 5.64
CA ASP A 29 -4.46 -17.39 5.57
C ASP A 29 -3.16 -16.59 5.28
N SER A 30 -3.11 -15.35 5.78
CA SER A 30 -2.03 -14.42 5.53
C SER A 30 -1.21 -14.22 6.79
N LEU A 31 0.12 -14.30 6.66
CA LEU A 31 1.06 -14.00 7.72
C LEU A 31 1.72 -12.66 7.44
N TYR A 32 1.67 -11.77 8.43
CA TYR A 32 2.24 -10.45 8.34
C TYR A 32 3.44 -10.35 9.29
N MET A 33 4.44 -9.57 8.89
CA MET A 33 5.60 -9.29 9.71
C MET A 33 5.91 -7.81 9.62
N GLU A 34 6.05 -7.17 10.77
CA GLU A 34 6.53 -5.80 10.87
C GLU A 34 7.78 -5.78 11.77
N LEU A 35 8.89 -5.30 11.23
CA LEU A 35 10.11 -5.05 11.98
C LEU A 35 10.28 -3.55 12.14
N SER A 36 10.37 -3.08 13.38
CA SER A 36 10.58 -1.67 13.67
C SER A 36 11.82 -1.43 14.51
N ASN A 37 12.41 -0.25 14.32
CA ASN A 37 13.46 0.26 15.18
C ASN A 37 12.89 0.48 16.59
N THR A 38 13.50 -0.10 17.62
CA THR A 38 13.01 0.03 19.01
C THR A 38 12.97 1.47 19.51
N GLN A 39 13.91 2.31 19.10
CA GLN A 39 14.08 3.67 19.60
C GLN A 39 13.20 4.66 18.84
N THR A 40 13.17 4.57 17.51
CA THR A 40 12.41 5.51 16.67
C THR A 40 10.99 5.05 16.38
N LYS A 41 10.68 3.76 16.64
CA LYS A 41 9.46 3.06 16.20
C LYS A 41 9.26 3.05 14.69
N GLU A 42 10.29 3.37 13.92
CA GLU A 42 10.23 3.42 12.47
C GLU A 42 10.19 2.01 11.90
N LEU A 43 9.30 1.77 10.93
CA LEU A 43 9.21 0.52 10.19
C LEU A 43 10.48 0.35 9.35
N ILE A 44 11.22 -0.73 9.58
CA ILE A 44 12.45 -1.09 8.86
C ILE A 44 12.14 -2.15 7.82
N GLU A 45 11.27 -3.12 8.13
CA GLU A 45 10.87 -4.16 7.19
C GLU A 45 9.41 -4.53 7.38
N TYR A 46 8.76 -4.80 6.26
CA TYR A 46 7.41 -5.32 6.21
C TYR A 46 7.35 -6.54 5.31
N GLY A 47 6.71 -7.60 5.76
CA GLY A 47 6.49 -8.83 5.01
C GLY A 47 5.01 -9.24 4.98
N VAL A 48 4.57 -9.70 3.82
CA VAL A 48 3.31 -10.43 3.61
C VAL A 48 3.65 -11.81 3.07
N GLU A 49 3.08 -12.85 3.66
CA GLU A 49 3.03 -14.18 3.09
C GLU A 49 1.58 -14.64 2.95
N LYS A 50 1.17 -15.06 1.76
CA LYS A 50 -0.17 -15.55 1.47
C LYS A 50 -0.12 -16.58 0.35
N ASN A 51 -0.68 -17.78 0.54
CA ASN A 51 -0.77 -18.82 -0.49
C ASN A 51 0.57 -19.15 -1.19
N ASN A 52 1.68 -19.22 -0.44
CA ASN A 52 3.07 -19.37 -0.93
C ASN A 52 3.63 -18.18 -1.73
N GLU A 53 2.91 -17.06 -1.80
CA GLU A 53 3.42 -15.79 -2.31
C GLU A 53 4.01 -15.00 -1.15
N THR A 54 5.15 -14.36 -1.38
CA THR A 54 5.84 -13.54 -0.39
C THR A 54 6.12 -12.16 -0.99
N SER A 55 5.76 -11.11 -0.28
CA SER A 55 6.12 -9.74 -0.62
C SER A 55 6.80 -9.12 0.57
N ARG A 56 7.97 -8.53 0.37
CA ARG A 56 8.76 -7.90 1.42
C ARG A 56 9.23 -6.54 0.96
N ALA A 57 9.32 -5.63 1.90
CA ALA A 57 9.96 -4.35 1.68
C ALA A 57 10.83 -4.02 2.88
N ARG A 58 12.05 -3.58 2.63
CA ARG A 58 13.04 -3.26 3.66
C ARG A 58 13.68 -1.92 3.37
N ARG A 59 13.93 -1.15 4.42
CA ARG A 59 14.77 0.05 4.37
C ARG A 59 16.23 -0.28 4.67
N ASN A 60 17.12 0.21 3.82
CA ASN A 60 18.56 0.19 4.05
C ASN A 60 19.01 1.44 4.84
N ASN A 61 20.24 1.41 5.36
CA ASN A 61 20.79 2.50 6.16
C ASN A 61 21.05 3.80 5.37
N ASP A 62 21.01 3.75 4.04
CA ASP A 62 21.19 4.89 3.13
C ASP A 62 19.86 5.44 2.61
N ASP A 63 18.75 5.14 3.29
CA ASP A 63 17.36 5.49 2.93
C ASP A 63 16.88 4.91 1.59
N THR A 64 17.61 3.95 1.01
CA THR A 64 17.09 3.17 -0.12
C THR A 64 16.10 2.11 0.36
N LEU A 65 15.03 1.89 -0.42
CA LEU A 65 14.05 0.85 -0.14
C LEU A 65 14.30 -0.34 -1.08
N ILE A 66 14.37 -1.54 -0.52
CA ILE A 66 14.39 -2.78 -1.29
C ILE A 66 12.98 -3.35 -1.29
N SER A 67 12.45 -3.64 -2.48
CA SER A 67 11.20 -4.35 -2.68
C SER A 67 11.49 -5.72 -3.26
N SER A 68 10.99 -6.77 -2.61
CA SER A 68 11.16 -8.16 -3.02
C SER A 68 9.80 -8.83 -3.11
N HIS A 69 9.52 -9.50 -4.23
CA HIS A 69 8.29 -10.26 -4.43
C HIS A 69 8.62 -11.63 -4.99
N LYS A 70 7.94 -12.65 -4.48
CA LYS A 70 7.98 -14.02 -4.94
C LYS A 70 6.56 -14.55 -5.03
N GLY A 71 6.24 -15.25 -6.12
CA GLY A 71 4.89 -15.76 -6.37
C GLY A 71 4.38 -15.38 -7.75
N SER A 72 3.07 -15.48 -7.93
CA SER A 72 2.45 -15.20 -9.22
C SER A 72 2.13 -13.72 -9.36
N SER A 73 2.22 -13.19 -10.58
CA SER A 73 1.64 -11.87 -10.87
C SER A 73 0.12 -11.99 -10.79
N PRO A 74 -0.59 -11.11 -10.06
CA PRO A 74 -2.04 -11.06 -10.09
C PRO A 74 -2.55 -10.90 -11.52
N GLN A 75 -3.46 -11.78 -11.94
CA GLN A 75 -4.09 -11.73 -13.25
C GLN A 75 -5.43 -10.99 -13.15
N GLY A 76 -5.66 -10.03 -14.05
CA GLY A 76 -6.92 -9.26 -14.09
C GLY A 76 -7.27 -8.58 -12.76
N GLU A 77 -8.50 -8.82 -12.33
CA GLU A 77 -9.19 -8.25 -11.16
C GLU A 77 -9.13 -9.14 -9.91
N ALA A 78 -8.26 -10.15 -9.89
CA ALA A 78 -8.19 -11.14 -8.80
C ALA A 78 -8.00 -10.54 -7.38
N ASN A 79 -7.51 -9.30 -7.28
CA ASN A 79 -7.30 -8.60 -6.02
C ASN A 79 -8.36 -7.51 -5.73
N THR A 80 -9.32 -7.29 -6.63
CA THR A 80 -10.28 -6.18 -6.53
C THR A 80 -11.13 -6.28 -5.27
N LEU A 81 -11.89 -7.38 -5.10
CA LEU A 81 -12.74 -7.56 -3.93
C LEU A 81 -11.94 -7.60 -2.61
N PRO A 82 -10.81 -8.33 -2.48
CA PRO A 82 -9.96 -8.26 -1.29
C PRO A 82 -9.51 -6.84 -0.93
N THR A 83 -9.13 -6.02 -1.92
CA THR A 83 -8.76 -4.61 -1.70
C THR A 83 -9.94 -3.81 -1.16
N CYS A 84 -11.13 -4.00 -1.71
CA CYS A 84 -12.35 -3.35 -1.23
C CYS A 84 -12.67 -3.76 0.22
N VAL A 85 -12.48 -5.04 0.58
CA VAL A 85 -12.71 -5.55 1.95
C VAL A 85 -11.78 -4.84 2.93
N THR A 86 -10.47 -4.79 2.64
CA THR A 86 -9.49 -4.13 3.52
C THR A 86 -9.77 -2.64 3.67
N LEU A 87 -10.17 -1.96 2.58
CA LEU A 87 -10.58 -0.55 2.65
C LEU A 87 -11.81 -0.36 3.54
N VAL A 88 -12.85 -1.16 3.35
CA VAL A 88 -14.08 -1.08 4.16
C VAL A 88 -13.79 -1.34 5.64
N GLN A 89 -12.90 -2.29 5.96
CA GLN A 89 -12.43 -2.51 7.32
C GLN A 89 -11.76 -1.26 7.89
N ALA A 90 -10.82 -0.65 7.15
CA ALA A 90 -10.14 0.58 7.57
C ALA A 90 -11.11 1.77 7.79
N LEU A 91 -12.12 1.92 6.93
CA LEU A 91 -13.16 2.95 7.09
C LEU A 91 -14.01 2.70 8.34
N ASN A 92 -14.38 1.45 8.60
CA ASN A 92 -15.17 1.09 9.78
C ASN A 92 -14.35 1.26 11.08
N GLU A 93 -13.05 0.94 11.05
CA GLU A 93 -12.13 1.22 12.16
C GLU A 93 -11.98 2.74 12.42
N ALA A 94 -12.10 3.56 11.37
CA ALA A 94 -12.14 5.01 11.47
C ALA A 94 -13.52 5.57 11.92
N GLY A 95 -14.49 4.71 12.22
CA GLY A 95 -15.81 5.07 12.74
C GLY A 95 -16.92 5.15 11.71
N GLU A 96 -16.68 4.74 10.45
CA GLU A 96 -17.75 4.58 9.46
C GLU A 96 -18.54 3.27 9.68
N ASN A 97 -19.63 3.06 8.93
CA ASN A 97 -20.50 1.89 9.12
C ASN A 97 -20.98 1.26 7.80
N TRP A 98 -20.04 0.67 7.07
CA TRP A 98 -20.28 0.01 5.80
C TRP A 98 -20.37 -1.52 5.95
N SER A 99 -21.26 -2.13 5.16
CA SER A 99 -21.39 -3.57 4.99
C SER A 99 -20.16 -4.17 4.33
N HIS A 100 -20.10 -5.51 4.28
CA HIS A 100 -19.15 -6.18 3.40
C HIS A 100 -19.35 -5.70 1.95
N PRO A 101 -18.28 -5.38 1.21
CA PRO A 101 -18.40 -4.96 -0.18
C PRO A 101 -18.80 -6.14 -1.07
N ILE A 102 -19.51 -5.86 -2.16
CA ILE A 102 -19.87 -6.80 -3.21
C ILE A 102 -19.20 -6.40 -4.51
N ASP A 103 -18.84 -7.41 -5.31
CA ASP A 103 -18.28 -7.22 -6.64
C ASP A 103 -19.33 -6.60 -7.59
N ASN A 104 -18.91 -5.62 -8.38
CA ASN A 104 -19.72 -4.90 -9.35
C ASN A 104 -19.01 -4.75 -10.72
N THR A 105 -17.89 -5.44 -10.96
CA THR A 105 -17.06 -5.22 -12.17
C THR A 105 -17.78 -5.60 -13.47
N GLU A 106 -18.77 -6.48 -13.43
CA GLU A 106 -19.57 -6.84 -14.61
C GLU A 106 -20.69 -5.83 -14.96
N LYS A 107 -20.99 -4.87 -14.07
CA LYS A 107 -22.15 -3.97 -14.21
C LYS A 107 -21.79 -2.52 -14.53
N ASP A 108 -20.67 -2.04 -14.02
CA ASP A 108 -20.20 -0.67 -14.23
C ASP A 108 -18.67 -0.62 -14.31
N ASP A 109 -18.15 -0.17 -15.45
CA ASP A 109 -16.70 -0.08 -15.72
C ASP A 109 -15.96 0.91 -14.78
N ASN A 110 -16.68 1.75 -14.05
CA ASN A 110 -16.13 2.73 -13.11
C ASN A 110 -16.46 2.46 -11.64
N VAL A 111 -17.13 1.34 -11.34
CA VAL A 111 -17.44 0.91 -9.97
C VAL A 111 -17.15 -0.58 -9.86
N ASP A 112 -15.97 -0.88 -9.33
CA ASP A 112 -15.52 -2.26 -9.15
C ASP A 112 -16.22 -2.95 -7.95
N CYS A 113 -16.50 -2.19 -6.89
CA CYS A 113 -17.19 -2.70 -5.70
C CYS A 113 -18.22 -1.71 -5.16
N ILE A 114 -19.27 -2.25 -4.53
CA ILE A 114 -20.25 -1.47 -3.78
C ILE A 114 -20.32 -1.98 -2.34
N ALA A 115 -20.36 -1.09 -1.36
CA ALA A 115 -20.77 -1.41 0.01
C ALA A 115 -21.98 -0.56 0.41
N TYR A 116 -22.83 -1.07 1.29
CA TYR A 116 -24.02 -0.39 1.76
C TYR A 116 -23.84 0.09 3.19
N ASP A 117 -24.39 1.24 3.53
CA ASP A 117 -24.45 1.67 4.93
C ASP A 117 -25.30 0.65 5.71
N LYS A 118 -24.77 0.13 6.83
CA LYS A 118 -25.43 -0.95 7.58
C LYS A 118 -26.75 -0.50 8.22
N ASP A 119 -26.91 0.80 8.47
CA ASP A 119 -28.11 1.39 9.06
C ASP A 119 -29.08 1.90 7.99
N ASN A 120 -28.60 2.14 6.76
CA ASN A 120 -29.40 2.61 5.63
C ASN A 120 -28.94 2.02 4.30
N ASN A 121 -29.56 0.92 3.88
CA ASN A 121 -29.24 0.22 2.64
C ASN A 121 -29.47 1.01 1.33
N LYS A 122 -29.97 2.25 1.39
CA LYS A 122 -30.07 3.15 0.22
C LYS A 122 -28.83 4.03 0.04
N LYS A 123 -27.93 4.06 1.02
CA LYS A 123 -26.68 4.80 0.95
C LYS A 123 -25.58 3.83 0.55
N GLU A 124 -24.98 4.11 -0.59
CA GLU A 124 -23.97 3.27 -1.23
C GLU A 124 -22.59 3.94 -1.15
N LEU A 125 -21.56 3.11 -0.98
CA LEU A 125 -20.15 3.45 -1.13
C LEU A 125 -19.68 2.80 -2.43
N HIS A 126 -19.40 3.62 -3.45
CA HIS A 126 -18.87 3.14 -4.73
C HIS A 126 -17.35 3.19 -4.71
N ILE A 127 -16.70 2.07 -5.02
CA ILE A 127 -15.25 1.92 -4.93
C ILE A 127 -14.72 1.55 -6.31
N GLN A 128 -13.76 2.32 -6.81
CA GLN A 128 -12.94 1.96 -7.95
C GLN A 128 -11.55 1.58 -7.47
N VAL A 129 -11.06 0.40 -7.88
CA VAL A 129 -9.73 -0.08 -7.60
C VAL A 129 -8.77 0.26 -8.76
N VAL A 130 -7.55 0.63 -8.40
CA VAL A 130 -6.42 0.75 -9.33
C VAL A 130 -5.17 0.21 -8.66
N ARG A 131 -4.25 -0.42 -9.40
CA ARG A 131 -3.00 -0.90 -8.82
C ARG A 131 -2.11 0.27 -8.41
N ALA A 132 -1.51 0.23 -7.21
CA ALA A 132 -0.54 1.24 -6.79
C ALA A 132 0.68 1.31 -7.72
N LYS A 133 1.14 0.15 -8.22
CA LYS A 133 2.18 0.06 -9.26
C LYS A 133 1.61 -0.35 -10.62
N SER A 134 1.72 0.56 -11.57
CA SER A 134 1.23 0.42 -12.94
C SER A 134 2.27 -0.10 -13.95
N ASP A 135 3.51 -0.34 -13.53
CA ASP A 135 4.61 -0.71 -14.42
C ASP A 135 4.42 -2.12 -15.01
N LYS A 136 4.15 -2.18 -16.31
CA LYS A 136 3.99 -3.43 -17.06
C LYS A 136 5.27 -4.26 -17.09
N ASN A 137 6.45 -3.64 -17.07
CA ASN A 137 7.72 -4.36 -17.09
C ASN A 137 7.94 -5.11 -15.79
N PHE A 138 7.69 -4.47 -14.64
CA PHE A 138 7.70 -5.09 -13.33
C PHE A 138 6.81 -6.35 -13.29
N TRP A 139 5.53 -6.21 -13.64
CA TRP A 139 4.59 -7.35 -13.59
C TRP A 139 4.94 -8.46 -14.57
N ARG A 140 5.40 -8.10 -15.77
CA ARG A 140 5.86 -9.08 -16.78
C ARG A 140 7.10 -9.83 -16.30
N HIS A 141 8.04 -9.14 -15.64
CA HIS A 141 9.23 -9.77 -15.09
C HIS A 141 8.87 -10.75 -13.98
N LEU A 142 8.01 -10.33 -13.04
CA LEU A 142 7.51 -11.19 -11.97
C LEU A 142 6.80 -12.43 -12.53
N ALA A 143 5.90 -12.26 -13.50
CA ALA A 143 5.21 -13.39 -14.16
C ALA A 143 6.18 -14.37 -14.84
N LYS A 144 7.29 -13.88 -15.42
CA LYS A 144 8.27 -14.71 -16.13
C LYS A 144 9.25 -15.41 -15.19
N LYS A 145 9.66 -14.75 -14.11
CA LYS A 145 10.74 -15.23 -13.22
C LYS A 145 10.23 -15.84 -11.92
N GLY A 146 8.96 -15.60 -11.56
CA GLY A 146 8.37 -16.02 -10.29
C GLY A 146 8.89 -15.26 -9.08
N GLN A 147 9.87 -14.36 -9.28
CA GLN A 147 10.40 -13.47 -8.26
C GLN A 147 11.03 -12.22 -8.88
N ILE A 148 11.07 -11.14 -8.13
CA ILE A 148 11.79 -9.91 -8.44
C ILE A 148 12.28 -9.28 -7.15
N GLU A 149 13.49 -8.75 -7.16
CA GLU A 149 14.04 -7.92 -6.10
C GLU A 149 14.66 -6.68 -6.76
N GLN A 150 14.36 -5.51 -6.20
CA GLN A 150 14.82 -4.24 -6.75
C GLN A 150 14.99 -3.20 -5.64
N GLU A 151 16.01 -2.38 -5.77
CA GLU A 151 16.09 -1.09 -5.07
C GLU A 151 15.12 -0.12 -5.74
N VAL A 152 14.41 0.64 -4.92
CA VAL A 152 13.41 1.61 -5.36
C VAL A 152 13.60 2.88 -4.53
N SER A 153 13.64 4.02 -5.21
CA SER A 153 13.65 5.31 -4.54
C SER A 153 12.24 5.74 -4.13
N ILE A 154 12.14 6.57 -3.09
CA ILE A 154 10.87 7.20 -2.71
C ILE A 154 10.26 7.93 -3.92
N ASN A 155 11.06 8.69 -4.67
CA ASN A 155 10.58 9.44 -5.83
C ASN A 155 9.90 8.57 -6.89
N GLU A 156 10.43 7.36 -7.14
CA GLU A 156 9.82 6.40 -8.07
C GLU A 156 8.47 5.92 -7.54
N LEU A 157 8.37 5.62 -6.24
CA LEU A 157 7.11 5.21 -5.61
C LEU A 157 6.05 6.33 -5.67
N LEU A 158 6.44 7.58 -5.39
CA LEU A 158 5.52 8.71 -5.50
C LEU A 158 5.02 8.90 -6.94
N THR A 159 5.92 8.70 -7.91
CA THR A 159 5.59 8.78 -9.33
C THR A 159 4.61 7.67 -9.73
N ASP A 160 4.84 6.44 -9.27
CA ASP A 160 3.92 5.31 -9.48
C ASP A 160 2.52 5.62 -8.94
N LEU A 161 2.41 6.10 -7.70
CA LEU A 161 1.13 6.48 -7.09
C LEU A 161 0.43 7.59 -7.87
N LYS A 162 1.16 8.66 -8.22
CA LYS A 162 0.61 9.77 -9.01
C LYS A 162 0.08 9.28 -10.35
N LEU A 163 0.86 8.49 -11.09
CA LEU A 163 0.47 7.98 -12.40
C LEU A 163 -0.74 7.06 -12.33
N SER A 164 -0.84 6.22 -11.29
CA SER A 164 -2.01 5.34 -11.10
C SER A 164 -3.29 6.14 -10.83
N ILE A 165 -3.22 7.22 -10.04
CA ILE A 165 -4.36 8.12 -9.81
C ILE A 165 -4.71 8.91 -11.08
N GLU A 166 -3.70 9.44 -11.76
CA GLU A 166 -3.86 10.28 -12.95
C GLU A 166 -4.60 9.54 -14.07
N LYS A 167 -4.39 8.23 -14.23
CA LYS A 167 -5.16 7.40 -15.17
C LYS A 167 -6.66 7.43 -14.93
N LYS A 168 -7.10 7.54 -13.68
CA LYS A 168 -8.53 7.59 -13.33
C LYS A 168 -9.10 9.02 -13.34
N SER A 169 -8.28 10.03 -13.65
CA SER A 169 -8.75 11.41 -13.80
C SER A 169 -9.61 11.65 -15.04
N GLU A 170 -9.63 10.71 -15.99
CA GLU A 170 -10.51 10.71 -17.16
C GLU A 170 -11.97 10.47 -16.82
N ILE A 171 -12.27 9.92 -15.64
CA ILE A 171 -13.64 9.77 -15.14
C ILE A 171 -14.27 11.17 -15.00
N PRO A 172 -15.47 11.40 -15.55
CA PRO A 172 -16.13 12.70 -15.49
C PRO A 172 -16.23 13.26 -14.06
N PRO A 173 -15.98 14.57 -13.83
CA PRO A 173 -16.06 15.18 -12.49
C PRO A 173 -17.37 14.89 -11.72
N PRO A 174 -18.57 14.91 -12.34
CA PRO A 174 -19.81 14.59 -11.63
C PRO A 174 -19.90 13.14 -11.14
N GLN A 175 -19.15 12.22 -11.74
CA GLN A 175 -19.08 10.83 -11.29
C GLN A 175 -18.02 10.68 -10.18
N ARG A 176 -16.84 11.31 -10.35
CA ARG A 176 -15.74 11.22 -9.36
C ARG A 176 -16.17 11.59 -7.93
N GLN A 177 -17.02 12.60 -7.77
CA GLN A 177 -17.50 13.03 -6.44
C GLN A 177 -18.26 11.94 -5.65
N HIS A 178 -18.70 10.87 -6.31
CA HIS A 178 -19.38 9.72 -5.72
C HIS A 178 -18.49 8.48 -5.65
N LEU A 179 -17.24 8.56 -6.10
CA LEU A 179 -16.30 7.44 -6.15
C LEU A 179 -15.21 7.58 -5.10
N VAL A 180 -14.98 6.50 -4.37
CA VAL A 180 -13.76 6.28 -3.60
C VAL A 180 -12.75 5.58 -4.49
N LEU A 181 -11.56 6.16 -4.64
CA LEU A 181 -10.47 5.56 -5.39
C LEU A 181 -9.54 4.80 -4.45
N ALA A 182 -9.46 3.48 -4.64
CA ALA A 182 -8.64 2.56 -3.85
C ALA A 182 -7.40 2.13 -4.64
N LEU A 183 -6.21 2.52 -4.17
CA LEU A 183 -4.93 2.08 -4.73
C LEU A 183 -4.51 0.77 -4.07
N ASP A 184 -4.58 -0.34 -4.80
CA ASP A 184 -4.16 -1.67 -4.35
C ASP A 184 -2.63 -1.72 -4.18
N ALA A 185 -2.17 -1.67 -2.93
CA ALA A 185 -0.82 -1.96 -2.49
C ALA A 185 -0.77 -3.17 -1.52
N THR A 186 -1.81 -4.01 -1.52
CA THR A 186 -1.95 -5.16 -0.61
C THR A 186 -0.80 -6.16 -0.71
N LYS A 187 -0.15 -6.23 -1.88
CA LYS A 187 1.04 -7.05 -2.16
C LYS A 187 2.30 -6.22 -2.39
N LEU A 188 2.27 -4.92 -2.09
CA LEU A 188 3.36 -3.98 -2.38
C LEU A 188 3.71 -3.20 -1.10
N PRO A 189 4.27 -3.87 -0.07
CA PRO A 189 4.51 -3.23 1.22
C PRO A 189 5.54 -2.09 1.17
N VAL A 190 6.26 -1.93 0.06
CA VAL A 190 7.17 -0.79 -0.15
C VAL A 190 6.44 0.56 -0.15
N PHE A 191 5.13 0.60 -0.49
CA PHE A 191 4.37 1.86 -0.51
C PHE A 191 3.84 2.30 0.85
N ILE A 192 3.83 1.42 1.86
CA ILE A 192 3.23 1.72 3.18
C ILE A 192 4.23 2.29 4.19
N PHE A 193 5.49 2.53 3.78
CA PHE A 193 6.44 3.22 4.63
C PHE A 193 6.00 4.67 4.89
N ASP A 194 6.17 5.11 6.14
CA ASP A 194 5.72 6.41 6.62
C ASP A 194 6.30 7.60 5.84
N ASP A 195 7.57 7.53 5.45
CA ASP A 195 8.25 8.56 4.66
C ASP A 195 7.69 8.65 3.24
N VAL A 196 7.40 7.52 2.60
CA VAL A 196 6.73 7.47 1.29
C VAL A 196 5.36 8.17 1.39
N LEU A 197 4.57 7.83 2.41
CA LEU A 197 3.25 8.42 2.63
C LEU A 197 3.32 9.92 2.96
N LYS A 198 4.20 10.31 3.88
CA LYS A 198 4.42 11.72 4.27
C LYS A 198 4.83 12.56 3.07
N GLU A 199 5.80 12.07 2.29
CA GLU A 199 6.30 12.78 1.12
C GLU A 199 5.24 12.86 0.01
N TYR A 200 4.44 11.79 -0.16
CA TYR A 200 3.30 11.81 -1.09
C TYR A 200 2.30 12.90 -0.70
N ILE A 201 1.86 12.91 0.55
CA ILE A 201 0.88 13.89 1.04
C ILE A 201 1.42 15.32 0.89
N LEU A 202 2.69 15.54 1.23
CA LEU A 202 3.35 16.84 1.12
C LEU A 202 3.39 17.35 -0.33
N ARG A 203 3.77 16.50 -1.29
CA ARG A 203 3.94 16.90 -2.69
C ARG A 203 2.66 16.88 -3.51
N TYR A 204 1.80 15.89 -3.29
CA TYR A 204 0.68 15.57 -4.17
C TYR A 204 -0.68 15.55 -3.49
N GLY A 205 -0.77 15.62 -2.15
CA GLY A 205 -2.07 15.56 -1.45
C GLY A 205 -3.06 16.62 -1.91
N ALA A 206 -2.61 17.86 -2.09
CA ALA A 206 -3.44 18.94 -2.62
C ALA A 206 -3.89 18.71 -4.08
N TRP A 207 -3.00 18.17 -4.92
CA TRP A 207 -3.33 17.79 -6.30
C TRP A 207 -4.35 16.65 -6.33
N THR A 208 -4.14 15.59 -5.54
CA THR A 208 -5.04 14.44 -5.44
C THR A 208 -6.43 14.88 -4.98
N HIS A 209 -6.50 15.76 -3.98
CA HIS A 209 -7.76 16.37 -3.54
C HIS A 209 -8.46 17.17 -4.65
N SER A 210 -7.70 17.92 -5.45
CA SER A 210 -8.27 18.74 -6.54
C SER A 210 -8.93 17.91 -7.66
N LEU A 211 -8.68 16.60 -7.72
CA LEU A 211 -9.32 15.70 -8.68
C LEU A 211 -10.81 15.46 -8.37
N GLY A 212 -11.27 15.76 -7.16
CA GLY A 212 -12.69 15.71 -6.82
C GLY A 212 -13.27 14.31 -6.66
N PHE A 213 -12.44 13.30 -6.35
CA PHE A 213 -12.93 12.03 -5.83
C PHE A 213 -13.57 12.22 -4.45
N GLN A 214 -14.49 11.34 -4.04
CA GLN A 214 -15.03 11.38 -2.67
C GLN A 214 -13.92 11.24 -1.63
N SER A 215 -13.00 10.30 -1.88
CA SER A 215 -11.71 10.17 -1.18
C SER A 215 -10.76 9.29 -1.99
N VAL A 216 -9.46 9.39 -1.70
CA VAL A 216 -8.43 8.56 -2.35
C VAL A 216 -7.60 7.87 -1.27
N TRP A 217 -7.47 6.55 -1.38
CA TRP A 217 -6.83 5.72 -0.36
C TRP A 217 -5.74 4.85 -0.96
N LEU A 218 -4.61 4.74 -0.27
CA LEU A 218 -3.67 3.64 -0.45
C LEU A 218 -4.11 2.49 0.44
N VAL A 219 -4.47 1.36 -0.17
CA VAL A 219 -4.89 0.16 0.55
C VAL A 219 -3.68 -0.74 0.75
N GLY A 220 -3.25 -0.83 2.01
CA GLY A 220 -2.13 -1.66 2.42
C GLY A 220 -2.53 -3.12 2.61
N PRO A 221 -1.59 -3.97 3.04
CA PRO A 221 -1.89 -5.39 3.28
C PRO A 221 -2.85 -5.65 4.45
N LEU A 222 -2.98 -4.68 5.36
CA LEU A 222 -3.93 -4.65 6.48
C LEU A 222 -4.70 -3.32 6.50
N SER A 223 -5.83 -3.31 7.20
CA SER A 223 -6.64 -2.09 7.44
C SER A 223 -5.83 -1.00 8.13
N THR A 224 -4.98 -1.36 9.10
CA THR A 224 -4.11 -0.42 9.84
C THR A 224 -3.05 0.25 8.95
N ASN A 225 -2.61 -0.42 7.87
CA ASN A 225 -1.69 0.13 6.87
C ASN A 225 -2.42 0.85 5.71
N THR A 226 -3.75 0.95 5.76
CA THR A 226 -4.55 1.65 4.75
C THR A 226 -4.66 3.13 5.11
N LYS A 227 -4.25 4.01 4.18
CA LYS A 227 -4.06 5.45 4.46
C LYS A 227 -4.70 6.33 3.41
N ARG A 228 -5.32 7.42 3.85
CA ARG A 228 -5.94 8.42 2.98
C ARG A 228 -4.87 9.34 2.37
N LEU A 229 -4.96 9.60 1.07
CA LEU A 229 -3.97 10.33 0.27
C LEU A 229 -4.42 11.73 -0.16
N ASP A 230 -5.72 12.02 -0.14
CA ASP A 230 -6.30 13.31 -0.56
C ASP A 230 -6.44 14.32 0.60
N ILE A 231 -5.65 14.15 1.66
CA ILE A 231 -5.59 15.10 2.77
C ILE A 231 -4.71 16.30 2.40
N LYS A 232 -5.21 17.50 2.69
CA LYS A 232 -4.42 18.73 2.57
C LYS A 232 -3.37 18.72 3.68
N SER A 233 -2.10 18.86 3.31
CA SER A 233 -1.06 19.20 4.28
C SER A 233 -1.45 20.55 4.89
N SER A 234 -1.81 20.56 6.18
CA SER A 234 -1.86 21.80 6.95
C SER A 234 -0.42 22.22 7.18
N LEU A 235 0.06 23.16 6.37
CA LEU A 235 1.29 23.92 6.65
C LEU A 235 1.18 24.62 8.01
#